data_AF-A0AAD5X689-F1
#
_entry.id   AF-A0AAD5X689-F1
#
_cell.length_a   1.000
_cell.length_b   1.000
_cell.length_c   1.000
_cell.angle_alpha   90.00
_cell.angle_beta   90.00
_cell.angle_gamma   90.00
#
_symmetry.space_group_name_H-M   'P 1'
#
loop_
_entity.id
_entity.type
_entity.pdbx_description
1 polymer ?
#
loop_
_entity_poly.entity_id
_entity_poly.type
_entity_poly.pdbx_seq_one_letter_code
_entity_poly.pdbx_strand_id
1 'polypeptide(L)'
;MSGSLSLLPTYEHLVRECTKRGLGYVTVVRWTERMAEGGDVIDPKIWKNILAGSDTKLILNGGITPAEAEALIEAEKVDAVAFGTPVISTPDFAFRA
;
A
#
# COMPACT_ATOMS: atom_id res chain seq x y z
N MET A 1 -22.00 19.07 0.00
CA MET A 1 -20.76 19.06 -0.82
C MET A 1 -19.58 19.20 0.14
N SER A 2 -19.07 18.10 0.70
CA SER A 2 -17.82 18.12 1.47
C SER A 2 -16.67 17.84 0.51
N GLY A 3 -15.93 18.89 0.14
CA GLY A 3 -14.67 18.73 -0.58
C GLY A 3 -13.63 18.18 0.39
N SER A 4 -13.37 16.87 0.32
CA SER A 4 -12.20 16.26 0.94
C SER A 4 -10.95 16.85 0.28
N LEU A 5 -10.15 17.61 1.03
CA LEU A 5 -8.81 17.99 0.59
C LEU A 5 -7.94 16.73 0.60
N SER A 6 -7.52 16.27 -0.58
CA SER A 6 -6.65 15.11 -0.69
C SER A 6 -5.37 15.34 0.11
N LEU A 7 -5.08 14.45 1.06
CA LEU A 7 -3.85 14.48 1.86
C LEU A 7 -2.64 13.90 1.10
N LEU A 8 -2.84 13.50 -0.17
CA LEU A 8 -1.79 12.91 -1.00
C LEU A 8 -0.52 13.78 -1.07
N PRO A 9 -0.55 15.12 -1.26
CA PRO A 9 0.67 15.93 -1.30
C PRO A 9 1.47 15.87 0.01
N THR A 10 0.79 15.81 1.16
CA THR A 10 1.44 15.69 2.47
C THR A 10 2.16 14.35 2.61
N TYR A 11 1.50 13.25 2.26
CA TYR A 11 2.11 11.92 2.32
C TYR A 11 3.19 11.72 1.27
N GLU A 12 3.03 12.26 0.06
CA GLU A 12 4.08 12.26 -0.96
C GLU A 12 5.35 12.94 -0.43
N HIS A 13 5.22 14.13 0.14
CA HIS A 13 6.37 14.84 0.71
C HIS A 13 7.07 14.00 1.79
N LEU A 14 6.30 13.43 2.73
CA LEU A 14 6.83 12.56 3.78
C LEU A 14 7.60 11.38 3.19
N VAL A 15 7.00 10.65 2.24
CA VAL A 15 7.63 9.48 1.61
C VAL A 15 8.93 9.88 0.91
N ARG A 16 8.95 10.99 0.17
CA ARG A 16 10.17 11.48 -0.51
C ARG A 16 11.29 11.87 0.47
N GLU A 17 10.96 12.48 1.59
CA GLU A 17 11.98 12.80 2.60
C GLU A 17 12.49 11.53 3.30
N CYS A 18 11.62 10.56 3.51
CA CYS A 18 11.96 9.28 4.09
C CYS A 18 12.88 8.45 3.18
N THR A 19 12.63 8.39 1.87
CA THR A 19 13.48 7.62 0.92
C THR A 19 14.91 8.14 0.87
N LYS A 20 15.14 9.45 1.01
CA LYS A 20 16.49 10.05 1.12
C LYS A 20 17.33 9.49 2.27
N ARG A 21 16.68 8.88 3.27
CA ARG A 21 17.34 8.28 4.45
C ARG A 21 17.63 6.78 4.27
N GLY A 22 17.37 6.22 3.10
CA GLY A 22 17.66 4.81 2.80
C GLY A 22 16.67 3.83 3.43
N LEU A 23 15.36 4.13 3.38
CA LEU A 23 14.35 3.17 3.86
C LEU A 23 14.37 1.88 3.05
N GLY A 24 14.30 0.73 3.74
CA GLY A 24 14.12 -0.56 3.07
C GLY A 24 12.74 -0.70 2.42
N TYR A 25 11.69 -0.20 3.07
CA TYR A 25 10.33 -0.20 2.52
C TYR A 25 9.45 0.89 3.12
N VAL A 26 8.33 1.17 2.43
CA VAL A 26 7.18 1.91 2.94
C VAL A 26 5.96 1.01 2.84
N THR A 27 5.17 0.96 3.91
CA THR A 27 3.89 0.26 3.92
C THR A 27 2.76 1.27 3.78
N VAL A 28 1.91 1.09 2.76
CA VAL A 28 0.71 1.88 2.54
C VAL A 28 -0.51 1.03 2.85
N VAL A 29 -1.37 1.52 3.73
CA VAL A 29 -2.70 0.92 3.94
C VAL A 29 -3.68 1.62 3.00
N ARG A 30 -4.22 0.88 2.03
CA ARG A 30 -5.23 1.41 1.11
C ARG A 30 -6.52 1.68 1.86
N TRP A 31 -7.30 2.63 1.35
CA TRP A 31 -8.65 2.83 1.81
C TRP A 31 -9.49 1.57 1.58
N THR A 32 -10.35 1.25 2.54
CA THR A 32 -11.35 0.18 2.43
C THR A 32 -12.65 0.66 3.07
N GLU A 33 -13.77 0.04 2.71
CA GLU A 33 -15.09 0.35 3.28
C GLU A 33 -15.18 0.15 4.81
N ARG A 34 -14.19 -0.52 5.41
CA ARG A 34 -14.11 -0.71 6.87
C ARG A 34 -13.53 0.49 7.62
N MET A 35 -12.97 1.48 6.90
CA MET A 35 -12.45 2.71 7.49
C MET A 35 -13.58 3.73 7.69
N ALA A 36 -13.37 4.71 8.57
CA ALA A 36 -14.35 5.76 8.82
C ALA A 36 -14.70 6.54 7.52
N GLU A 37 -15.85 7.22 7.51
CA GLU A 37 -16.28 8.03 6.36
C GLU A 37 -15.20 9.04 5.93
N GLY A 38 -14.92 9.05 4.63
CA GLY A 38 -13.88 9.88 4.01
C GLY A 38 -12.63 9.09 3.62
N GLY A 39 -11.93 9.59 2.60
CA GLY A 39 -10.70 9.00 2.06
C GLY A 39 -10.77 8.81 0.55
N ASP A 40 -9.62 8.92 -0.09
CA ASP A 40 -9.48 8.74 -1.52
C ASP A 40 -9.05 7.30 -1.81
N VAL A 41 -9.67 6.67 -2.82
CA VAL A 41 -9.14 5.44 -3.41
C VAL A 41 -7.96 5.81 -4.29
N ILE A 42 -6.76 5.44 -3.87
CA ILE A 42 -5.51 5.78 -4.56
C ILE A 42 -4.98 4.54 -5.29
N ASP A 43 -4.68 4.66 -6.59
CA ASP A 43 -4.00 3.60 -7.32
C ASP A 43 -2.58 3.40 -6.73
N PRO A 44 -2.20 2.18 -6.28
CA PRO A 44 -0.88 1.91 -5.71
C PRO A 44 0.29 2.33 -6.61
N LYS A 45 0.10 2.38 -7.93
CA LYS A 45 1.11 2.85 -8.89
C LYS A 45 1.59 4.27 -8.62
N ILE A 46 0.75 5.12 -8.01
CA ILE A 46 1.15 6.48 -7.61
C ILE A 46 2.32 6.42 -6.61
N TRP A 47 2.26 5.52 -5.63
CA TRP A 47 3.34 5.34 -4.66
C TRP A 47 4.60 4.75 -5.30
N LYS A 48 4.47 3.80 -6.24
CA LYS A 48 5.62 3.31 -7.02
C LYS A 48 6.32 4.45 -7.76
N ASN A 49 5.56 5.36 -8.38
CA ASN A 49 6.11 6.52 -9.06
C ASN A 49 6.81 7.49 -8.10
N ILE A 50 6.27 7.69 -6.89
CA ILE A 50 6.89 8.53 -5.85
C ILE A 50 8.22 7.93 -5.38
N LEU A 51 8.28 6.61 -5.24
CA LEU A 51 9.46 5.85 -4.82
C LEU A 51 10.48 5.63 -5.96
N ALA A 52 10.15 5.98 -7.20
CA ALA A 52 11.01 5.76 -8.35
C ALA A 52 12.39 6.42 -8.17
N GLY A 53 13.45 5.68 -8.47
CA GLY A 53 14.83 6.13 -8.27
C GLY A 53 15.36 5.92 -6.83
N SER A 54 14.57 5.34 -5.93
CA SER A 54 15.05 4.84 -4.64
C SER A 54 15.00 3.30 -4.60
N ASP A 55 15.80 2.70 -3.73
CA ASP A 55 15.76 1.25 -3.46
C ASP A 55 14.61 0.84 -2.53
N THR A 56 13.84 1.80 -2.03
CA THR A 56 12.74 1.59 -1.10
C THR A 56 11.59 0.82 -1.77
N LYS A 57 11.19 -0.30 -1.16
CA LYS A 57 10.08 -1.15 -1.64
C LYS A 57 8.72 -0.65 -1.18
N LEU A 58 7.70 -0.84 -2.01
CA LEU A 58 6.30 -0.58 -1.68
C LEU A 58 5.60 -1.86 -1.19
N ILE A 59 5.13 -1.84 0.05
CA ILE A 59 4.27 -2.89 0.61
C ILE A 59 2.84 -2.34 0.71
N LEU A 60 1.87 -3.02 0.11
CA LEU A 60 0.46 -2.63 0.21
C LEU A 60 -0.28 -3.47 1.25
N ASN A 61 -1.20 -2.84 1.99
CA ASN A 61 -2.08 -3.49 2.96
C ASN A 61 -3.51 -2.98 2.82
N GLY A 62 -4.50 -3.78 3.23
CA GLY A 62 -5.90 -3.34 3.39
C GLY A 62 -6.89 -4.22 2.65
N GLY A 63 -7.28 -5.37 3.24
CA GLY A 63 -8.34 -6.22 2.69
C GLY A 63 -8.05 -6.79 1.30
N ILE A 64 -6.78 -7.08 1.00
CA ILE A 64 -6.34 -7.65 -0.28
C ILE A 64 -6.48 -9.18 -0.21
N THR A 65 -6.90 -9.80 -1.32
CA THR A 65 -6.94 -11.27 -1.46
C THR A 65 -5.63 -11.80 -2.08
N PRO A 66 -5.29 -13.09 -1.96
CA PRO A 66 -4.11 -13.65 -2.62
C PRO A 66 -4.09 -13.43 -4.14
N ALA A 67 -5.19 -13.75 -4.83
CA ALA A 67 -5.32 -13.54 -6.28
C ALA A 67 -5.16 -12.06 -6.67
N GLU A 68 -5.71 -11.14 -5.87
CA GLU A 68 -5.51 -9.71 -6.09
C GLU A 68 -4.05 -9.29 -5.84
N ALA A 69 -3.40 -9.83 -4.80
CA ALA A 69 -2.00 -9.55 -4.52
C ALA A 69 -1.10 -9.98 -5.68
N GLU A 70 -1.33 -11.18 -6.23
CA GLU A 70 -0.60 -11.68 -7.40
C GLU A 70 -0.78 -10.75 -8.61
N ALA A 71 -2.02 -10.36 -8.92
CA ALA A 71 -2.30 -9.44 -10.02
C ALA A 71 -1.64 -8.05 -9.82
N LEU A 72 -1.58 -7.54 -8.59
CA LEU A 72 -0.94 -6.26 -8.29
C LEU A 72 0.59 -6.33 -8.43
N ILE A 73 1.20 -7.45 -8.04
CA ILE A 73 2.64 -7.70 -8.15
C ILE A 73 3.03 -7.90 -9.62
N GLU A 74 2.29 -8.72 -10.36
CA GLU A 74 2.51 -8.97 -11.79
C GLU A 74 2.38 -7.68 -12.61
N ALA A 75 1.43 -6.80 -12.24
CA ALA A 75 1.26 -5.48 -12.86
C ALA A 75 2.29 -4.43 -12.38
N GLU A 76 3.30 -4.83 -11.60
CA GLU A 76 4.34 -3.96 -11.02
C GLU A 76 3.79 -2.77 -10.21
N LYS A 77 2.57 -2.89 -9.68
CA LYS A 77 1.93 -1.82 -8.89
C LYS A 77 2.42 -1.78 -7.45
N VAL A 78 2.98 -2.87 -6.94
CA VAL A 78 3.52 -3.03 -5.58
C VAL A 78 4.72 -3.97 -5.62
N ASP A 79 5.60 -3.90 -4.61
CA ASP A 79 6.70 -4.86 -4.46
C ASP A 79 6.31 -6.04 -3.57
N ALA A 80 5.36 -5.85 -2.65
CA ALA A 80 4.77 -6.91 -1.83
C ALA A 80 3.38 -6.51 -1.28
N VAL A 81 2.68 -7.50 -0.73
CA VAL A 81 1.42 -7.30 0.01
C VAL A 81 1.54 -7.85 1.42
N ALA A 82 1.04 -7.11 2.40
CA ALA A 82 0.97 -7.53 3.80
C ALA A 82 -0.44 -7.99 4.17
N PHE A 83 -0.56 -9.22 4.68
CA PHE A 83 -1.82 -9.80 5.17
C PHE A 83 -1.85 -9.79 6.71
N GLY A 84 -2.93 -9.26 7.27
CA GLY A 84 -3.15 -9.18 8.73
C GLY A 84 -4.09 -10.27 9.23
N THR A 85 -5.40 -9.97 9.22
CA THR A 85 -6.46 -10.89 9.68
C THR A 85 -6.33 -12.33 9.15
N PRO A 86 -6.05 -12.59 7.87
CA PRO A 86 -5.92 -13.96 7.37
C PRO A 86 -4.81 -14.76 8.06
N VAL A 87 -3.67 -14.12 8.36
CA VAL A 87 -2.54 -14.75 9.05
C VAL A 87 -2.87 -15.04 10.51
N ILE A 88 -3.62 -14.15 11.17
CA ILE A 88 -4.07 -14.35 12.55
C ILE A 88 -5.04 -15.54 12.65
N SER A 89 -6.03 -15.61 11.75
CA SER A 89 -7.02 -16.69 11.75
C SER A 89 -6.47 -18.03 11.25
N THR A 90 -5.43 -17.99 10.42
CA THR A 90 -4.88 -19.15 9.71
C THR A 90 -3.34 -19.04 9.72
N PRO A 91 -2.64 -19.58 10.73
CA PRO A 91 -1.19 -19.38 10.89
C PRO A 91 -0.33 -19.90 9.72
N ASP A 92 -0.82 -20.89 8.99
CA ASP A 92 -0.19 -21.47 7.79
C ASP A 92 -0.72 -20.85 6.48
N PHE A 93 -1.33 -19.66 6.55
CA PHE A 93 -1.92 -18.95 5.40
C PHE A 93 -0.99 -18.87 4.18
N ALA A 94 0.30 -18.65 4.41
CA ALA A 94 1.29 -18.55 3.34
C ALA A 94 1.40 -19.82 2.46
N PHE A 95 0.99 -20.98 2.96
CA PHE A 95 0.99 -22.25 2.21
C PHE A 95 -0.36 -22.59 1.59
N ARG A 96 -1.38 -21.74 1.81
CA ARG A 96 -2.76 -21.91 1.34
C ARG A 96 -3.21 -20.82 0.36
N ALA A 97 -2.48 -19.71 0.35
CA ALA A 97 -2.74 -18.51 -0.43
C ALA A 97 -2.31 -18.69 -1.90
#